data_AF-A0A170MX43-F1
#
_entry.id   AF-A0A170MX43-F1
#
_cell.length_a   1.000
_cell.length_b   1.000
_cell.length_c   1.000
_cell.angle_alpha   90.00
_cell.angle_beta   90.00
_cell.angle_gamma   90.00
#
_symmetry.space_group_name_H-M   'P 1'
#
loop_
_entity.id
_entity.type
_entity.pdbx_description
1 polymer ?
#
loop_
_entity_poly.entity_id
_entity_poly.type
_entity_poly.pdbx_seq_one_letter_code
_entity_poly.pdbx_strand_id
1 'polypeptide(L)'
;MADIVCDTRLQKRKNPLVVIVTHGDADGLVAATIVKAFEERINPEQSFLIFSGMDVTEEQTERLFDYICKYNDLGIRDKIYILDRPIPPLGWLAMGYLCDVPMIHIDHHITNHPDTYSFHERGKRISHRWSEEESAAFLSLEFFRTWTEQGEEYERLYHSFYDLAKATSEWDTFHWKQLGETLTDTLWKKKALAINAAEKLLGSVGFYRAIQENIGTEQYSQDLFGYFYRLQDAYDHQFQNAYDFAKRSVTEYAFRNHRIGVIYGVDVNYQSMIADYFFLDKKYQFDVIAFVNIYGTVSFRGKGNFDVSILAQKLGEFCGHSGGGHKNASGCKIYNRDRFKENLLELFYESMDALKLGNF
;
A
#
# COMPACT_ATOMS: atom_id res chain seq x y z
N MET A 1 6.48 -10.76 4.36
CA MET A 1 5.57 -11.48 5.26
C MET A 1 4.58 -10.45 5.78
N ALA A 2 3.28 -10.70 5.70
CA ALA A 2 2.29 -9.75 6.18
C ALA A 2 2.30 -9.68 7.71
N ASP A 3 2.15 -8.47 8.24
CA ASP A 3 2.01 -8.21 9.65
C ASP A 3 0.56 -8.38 10.08
N ILE A 4 0.35 -8.88 11.31
CA ILE A 4 -0.96 -8.88 11.95
C ILE A 4 -1.10 -7.54 12.66
N VAL A 5 -1.91 -6.64 12.09
CA VAL A 5 -2.13 -5.30 12.65
C VAL A 5 -3.26 -5.28 13.68
N CYS A 6 -4.14 -6.29 13.67
CA CYS A 6 -5.18 -6.49 14.66
C CYS A 6 -5.53 -7.98 14.82
N ASP A 7 -5.62 -8.47 16.06
CA ASP A 7 -6.14 -9.80 16.39
C ASP A 7 -6.93 -9.74 17.71
N THR A 8 -8.26 -9.84 17.61
CA THR A 8 -9.16 -9.85 18.78
C THR A 8 -9.70 -11.25 19.07
N ARG A 9 -9.25 -12.30 18.37
CA ARG A 9 -9.75 -13.67 18.54
C ARG A 9 -9.54 -14.18 19.96
N LEU A 10 -8.43 -13.80 20.62
CA LEU A 10 -8.14 -14.18 22.01
C LEU A 10 -9.20 -13.67 23.01
N GLN A 11 -9.90 -12.59 22.66
CA GLN A 11 -10.91 -11.96 23.53
C GLN A 11 -12.32 -12.55 23.29
N LYS A 12 -12.59 -13.19 22.14
CA LYS A 12 -13.95 -13.48 21.66
C LYS A 12 -14.12 -14.79 20.87
N ARG A 13 -13.38 -15.87 21.18
CA ARG A 13 -13.32 -17.15 20.40
C ARG A 13 -14.64 -17.86 20.05
N LYS A 14 -15.81 -17.46 20.57
CA LYS A 14 -17.11 -18.04 20.23
C LYS A 14 -17.92 -17.21 19.22
N ASN A 15 -17.40 -16.05 18.81
CA ASN A 15 -18.12 -15.08 18.02
C ASN A 15 -17.70 -15.14 16.56
N PRO A 16 -18.54 -14.66 15.62
CA PRO A 16 -18.17 -14.53 14.21
C PRO A 16 -16.82 -13.86 14.03
N LEU A 17 -16.04 -14.31 13.06
CA LEU A 17 -14.73 -13.79 12.72
C LEU A 17 -14.79 -13.01 11.40
N VAL A 18 -14.36 -11.75 11.45
CA VAL A 18 -14.07 -10.94 10.27
C VAL A 18 -12.58 -10.99 10.00
N VAL A 19 -12.21 -11.63 8.90
CA VAL A 19 -10.83 -11.62 8.41
C VAL A 19 -10.68 -10.50 7.38
N ILE A 20 -9.70 -9.64 7.55
CA ILE A 20 -9.37 -8.58 6.60
C ILE A 20 -7.96 -8.83 6.10
N VAL A 21 -7.78 -8.93 4.79
CA VAL A 21 -6.49 -9.04 4.13
C VAL A 21 -6.31 -7.80 3.28
N THR A 22 -5.31 -6.97 3.60
CA THR A 22 -5.13 -5.65 2.99
C THR A 22 -3.70 -5.37 2.55
N HIS A 23 -3.51 -4.36 1.68
CA HIS A 23 -2.21 -3.78 1.37
C HIS A 23 -1.60 -3.06 2.60
N GLY A 24 -0.30 -2.83 2.57
CA GLY A 24 0.49 -2.29 3.68
C GLY A 24 0.65 -0.76 3.73
N ASP A 25 0.15 -0.05 2.74
CA ASP A 25 0.23 1.41 2.67
C ASP A 25 -1.05 2.08 3.17
N ALA A 26 -1.15 3.40 2.98
CA ALA A 26 -2.23 4.20 3.51
C ALA A 26 -3.61 3.75 2.97
N ASP A 27 -3.72 3.40 1.69
CA ASP A 27 -5.01 3.05 1.09
C ASP A 27 -5.59 1.78 1.70
N GLY A 28 -4.82 0.69 1.66
CA GLY A 28 -5.20 -0.56 2.31
C GLY A 28 -5.47 -0.44 3.81
N LEU A 29 -4.68 0.34 4.56
CA LEU A 29 -4.84 0.48 6.01
C LEU A 29 -6.06 1.32 6.41
N VAL A 30 -6.36 2.38 5.66
CA VAL A 30 -7.57 3.18 5.86
C VAL A 30 -8.80 2.35 5.48
N ALA A 31 -8.77 1.63 4.37
CA ALA A 31 -9.81 0.68 3.97
C ALA A 31 -10.12 -0.32 5.09
N ALA A 32 -9.08 -0.96 5.65
CA ALA A 32 -9.22 -1.92 6.74
C ALA A 32 -9.78 -1.29 8.02
N THR A 33 -9.45 -0.03 8.29
CA THR A 33 -9.96 0.71 9.47
C THR A 33 -11.44 1.03 9.33
N ILE A 34 -11.87 1.49 8.15
CA ILE A 34 -13.27 1.74 7.84
C ILE A 34 -14.09 0.45 7.96
N VAL A 35 -13.64 -0.63 7.31
CA VAL A 35 -14.32 -1.94 7.37
C VAL A 35 -14.44 -2.42 8.81
N LYS A 36 -13.34 -2.42 9.57
CA LYS A 36 -13.37 -2.82 10.98
C LYS A 36 -14.36 -1.99 11.77
N ALA A 37 -14.33 -0.66 11.64
CA ALA A 37 -15.19 0.22 12.40
C ALA A 37 -16.66 -0.05 12.13
N PHE A 38 -17.09 -0.08 10.86
CA PHE A 38 -18.48 -0.36 10.51
C PHE A 38 -18.92 -1.75 10.94
N GLU A 39 -18.13 -2.79 10.64
CA GLU A 39 -18.42 -4.15 11.09
C GLU A 39 -18.59 -4.19 12.61
N GLU A 40 -17.68 -3.59 13.39
CA GLU A 40 -17.77 -3.58 14.84
C GLU A 40 -19.03 -2.89 15.38
N ARG A 41 -19.62 -1.93 14.66
CA ARG A 41 -20.93 -1.34 15.02
C ARG A 41 -22.09 -2.26 14.63
N ILE A 42 -22.03 -2.87 13.44
CA ILE A 42 -23.06 -3.78 12.93
C ILE A 42 -23.20 -5.01 13.85
N ASN A 43 -22.08 -5.56 14.29
CA ASN A 43 -22.06 -6.69 15.21
C ASN A 43 -20.93 -6.54 16.25
N PRO A 44 -21.23 -5.98 17.43
CA PRO A 44 -20.23 -5.76 18.49
C PRO A 44 -19.59 -7.04 19.03
N GLU A 45 -20.23 -8.18 18.85
CA GLU A 45 -19.71 -9.46 19.32
C GLU A 45 -18.60 -9.99 18.41
N GLN A 46 -18.50 -9.56 17.16
CA GLN A 46 -17.52 -10.19 16.26
C GLN A 46 -16.07 -9.94 16.66
N SER A 47 -15.23 -10.90 16.26
CA SER A 47 -13.79 -10.86 16.39
C SER A 47 -13.16 -10.49 15.05
N PHE A 48 -11.94 -9.98 15.10
CA PHE A 48 -11.22 -9.45 13.94
C PHE A 48 -9.85 -10.09 13.86
N LEU A 49 -9.44 -10.40 12.63
CA LEU A 49 -8.07 -10.78 12.29
C LEU A 49 -7.68 -10.01 11.02
N ILE A 50 -6.75 -9.07 11.16
CA ILE A 50 -6.39 -8.13 10.10
C ILE A 50 -4.93 -8.33 9.74
N PHE A 51 -4.70 -8.75 8.49
CA PHE A 51 -3.39 -8.92 7.88
C PHE A 51 -3.10 -7.75 6.95
N SER A 52 -1.89 -7.20 7.06
CA SER A 52 -1.41 -6.11 6.22
C SER A 52 -0.04 -6.46 5.66
N GLY A 53 0.14 -6.35 4.34
CA GLY A 53 1.41 -6.73 3.70
C GLY A 53 1.77 -5.83 2.53
N MET A 54 3.05 -5.47 2.43
CA MET A 54 3.62 -4.68 1.32
C MET A 54 3.80 -5.47 0.02
N ASP A 55 3.74 -6.81 0.07
CA ASP A 55 3.78 -7.66 -1.12
C ASP A 55 2.37 -8.20 -1.37
N VAL A 56 1.73 -7.66 -2.40
CA VAL A 56 0.34 -7.93 -2.78
C VAL A 56 0.23 -8.74 -4.06
N THR A 57 1.25 -9.53 -4.40
CA THR A 57 1.13 -10.50 -5.49
C THR A 57 0.07 -11.56 -5.19
N GLU A 58 -0.54 -12.14 -6.24
CA GLU A 58 -1.50 -13.25 -6.10
C GLU A 58 -0.92 -14.41 -5.28
N GLU A 59 0.37 -14.75 -5.49
CA GLU A 59 1.07 -15.81 -4.75
C GLU A 59 1.15 -15.50 -3.24
N GLN A 60 1.42 -14.24 -2.85
CA GLN A 60 1.40 -13.89 -1.43
C GLN A 60 -0.02 -13.86 -0.87
N THR A 61 -1.01 -13.45 -1.66
CA THR A 61 -2.42 -13.56 -1.25
C THR A 61 -2.76 -15.03 -0.98
N GLU A 62 -2.42 -15.94 -1.89
CA GLU A 62 -2.62 -17.39 -1.71
C GLU A 62 -1.99 -17.90 -0.40
N ARG A 63 -0.72 -17.58 -0.16
CA ARG A 63 -0.01 -17.98 1.07
C ARG A 63 -0.67 -17.47 2.35
N LEU A 64 -1.23 -16.26 2.32
CA LEU A 64 -1.99 -15.73 3.45
C LEU A 64 -3.29 -16.50 3.66
N PHE A 65 -3.97 -16.85 2.58
CA PHE A 65 -5.19 -17.65 2.64
C PHE A 65 -4.94 -19.08 3.12
N ASP A 66 -3.84 -19.71 2.71
CA ASP A 66 -3.38 -20.99 3.26
C ASP A 66 -3.17 -20.90 4.77
N TYR A 67 -2.51 -19.84 5.23
CA TYR A 67 -2.33 -19.59 6.66
C TYR A 67 -3.67 -19.39 7.38
N ILE A 68 -4.57 -18.57 6.82
CA ILE A 68 -5.89 -18.31 7.38
C ILE A 68 -6.67 -19.62 7.53
N CYS A 69 -6.77 -20.43 6.48
CA CYS A 69 -7.53 -21.68 6.48
C CYS A 69 -6.88 -22.76 7.35
N LYS A 70 -5.56 -22.75 7.50
CA LYS A 70 -4.84 -23.69 8.37
C LYS A 70 -5.07 -23.43 9.86
N TYR A 71 -5.24 -22.17 10.25
CA TYR A 71 -5.27 -21.76 11.66
C TYR A 71 -6.63 -21.23 12.12
N ASN A 72 -7.64 -21.20 11.25
CA ASN A 72 -9.01 -20.79 11.57
C ASN A 72 -10.00 -21.75 10.93
N ASP A 73 -11.04 -22.10 11.68
CA ASP A 73 -12.20 -22.83 11.17
C ASP A 73 -13.27 -21.81 10.82
N LEU A 74 -13.37 -21.44 9.53
CA LEU A 74 -14.27 -20.40 9.04
C LEU A 74 -15.57 -21.01 8.52
N GLY A 75 -16.71 -20.44 8.89
CA GLY A 75 -18.04 -20.87 8.48
C GLY A 75 -18.95 -19.74 8.04
N ILE A 76 -20.24 -20.05 7.86
CA ILE A 76 -21.25 -19.15 7.26
C ILE A 76 -21.50 -17.85 8.01
N ARG A 77 -21.08 -17.75 9.27
CA ARG A 77 -21.22 -16.54 10.09
C ARG A 77 -20.04 -15.60 9.94
N ASP A 78 -18.92 -16.09 9.43
CA ASP A 78 -17.68 -15.35 9.28
C ASP A 78 -17.69 -14.54 7.99
N LYS A 79 -16.76 -13.60 7.86
CA LYS A 79 -16.61 -12.77 6.65
C LYS A 79 -15.15 -12.60 6.30
N ILE A 80 -14.87 -12.51 5.00
CA ILE A 80 -13.54 -12.19 4.50
C ILE A 80 -13.62 -10.94 3.64
N TYR A 81 -12.79 -9.96 3.98
CA TYR A 81 -12.54 -8.77 3.18
C TYR A 81 -11.15 -8.85 2.57
N ILE A 82 -11.08 -8.62 1.27
CA ILE A 82 -9.84 -8.49 0.50
C ILE A 82 -9.82 -7.06 -0.01
N LEU A 83 -8.90 -6.26 0.52
CA LEU A 83 -8.85 -4.81 0.30
C LEU A 83 -7.55 -4.44 -0.39
N ASP A 84 -7.64 -3.65 -1.46
CA ASP A 84 -6.49 -3.06 -2.14
C ASP A 84 -5.44 -4.09 -2.62
N ARG A 85 -5.90 -5.29 -2.99
CA ARG A 85 -5.03 -6.40 -3.39
C ARG A 85 -5.82 -7.44 -4.18
N PRO A 86 -5.16 -8.22 -5.04
CA PRO A 86 -5.84 -9.27 -5.80
C PRO A 86 -6.41 -10.35 -4.88
N ILE A 87 -7.45 -11.02 -5.37
CA ILE A 87 -8.01 -12.23 -4.74
C ILE A 87 -7.04 -13.42 -4.87
N PRO A 88 -7.21 -14.50 -4.09
CA PRO A 88 -6.45 -15.73 -4.31
C PRO A 88 -6.64 -16.27 -5.73
N PRO A 89 -5.65 -16.98 -6.30
CA PRO A 89 -5.76 -17.56 -7.62
C PRO A 89 -7.03 -18.40 -7.78
N LEU A 90 -7.63 -18.37 -8.97
CA LEU A 90 -8.89 -19.09 -9.25
C LEU A 90 -8.79 -20.59 -8.96
N GLY A 91 -7.63 -21.20 -9.21
CA GLY A 91 -7.35 -22.60 -8.89
C GLY A 91 -7.40 -22.88 -7.38
N TRP A 92 -6.92 -21.95 -6.56
CA TRP A 92 -7.01 -22.04 -5.09
C TRP A 92 -8.46 -21.89 -4.63
N LEU A 93 -9.21 -20.92 -5.16
CA LEU A 93 -10.63 -20.73 -4.84
C LEU A 93 -11.48 -21.97 -5.22
N ALA A 94 -11.10 -22.68 -6.27
CA ALA A 94 -11.76 -23.92 -6.70
C ALA A 94 -11.65 -25.07 -5.68
N MET A 95 -10.63 -25.05 -4.82
CA MET A 95 -10.41 -26.11 -3.82
C MET A 95 -11.49 -26.14 -2.71
N GLY A 96 -12.29 -25.08 -2.60
CA GLY A 96 -13.51 -25.08 -1.77
C GLY A 96 -13.27 -24.94 -0.27
N TYR A 97 -12.11 -24.47 0.17
CA TYR A 97 -11.83 -24.28 1.61
C TYR A 97 -12.74 -23.27 2.30
N LEU A 98 -13.38 -22.38 1.54
CA LEU A 98 -14.19 -21.27 2.05
C LEU A 98 -15.61 -21.28 1.47
N CYS A 99 -16.16 -22.47 1.17
CA CYS A 99 -17.37 -22.62 0.36
C CYS A 99 -18.56 -21.75 0.77
N ASP A 100 -18.69 -21.52 2.07
CA ASP A 100 -19.85 -20.89 2.70
C ASP A 100 -19.53 -19.55 3.36
N VAL A 101 -18.28 -19.06 3.25
CA VAL A 101 -17.84 -17.81 3.87
C VAL A 101 -18.06 -16.65 2.89
N PRO A 102 -18.89 -15.64 3.22
CA PRO A 102 -18.99 -14.41 2.44
C PRO A 102 -17.63 -13.75 2.20
N MET A 103 -17.31 -13.53 0.93
CA MET A 103 -16.09 -12.83 0.50
C MET A 103 -16.44 -11.52 -0.19
N ILE A 104 -15.81 -10.44 0.26
CA ILE A 104 -15.96 -9.09 -0.29
C ILE A 104 -14.59 -8.64 -0.80
N HIS A 105 -14.53 -8.19 -2.05
CA HIS A 105 -13.33 -7.67 -2.69
C HIS A 105 -13.54 -6.19 -3.02
N ILE A 106 -12.71 -5.31 -2.45
CA ILE A 106 -12.74 -3.87 -2.69
C ILE A 106 -11.36 -3.45 -3.17
N ASP A 107 -11.26 -3.05 -4.43
CA ASP A 107 -9.98 -2.78 -5.08
C ASP A 107 -10.14 -1.77 -6.22
N HIS A 108 -9.05 -1.20 -6.69
CA HIS A 108 -9.01 -0.19 -7.75
C HIS A 108 -7.97 -0.48 -8.84
N HIS A 109 -7.14 -1.49 -8.64
CA HIS A 109 -6.10 -1.88 -9.61
C HIS A 109 -6.72 -2.48 -10.89
N ILE A 110 -6.30 -1.97 -12.05
CA ILE A 110 -6.74 -2.46 -13.38
C ILE A 110 -6.49 -3.96 -13.57
N THR A 111 -5.36 -4.47 -13.08
CA THR A 111 -5.01 -5.90 -13.17
C THR A 111 -5.99 -6.79 -12.40
N ASN A 112 -6.72 -6.22 -11.45
CA ASN A 112 -7.60 -6.91 -10.53
C ASN A 112 -9.08 -6.61 -10.83
N HIS A 113 -9.37 -6.15 -12.05
CA HIS A 113 -10.74 -5.88 -12.50
C HIS A 113 -11.62 -7.14 -12.35
N PRO A 114 -12.86 -7.06 -11.82
CA PRO A 114 -13.70 -8.23 -11.56
C PRO A 114 -13.92 -9.16 -12.76
N ASP A 115 -13.94 -8.59 -13.98
CA ASP A 115 -14.09 -9.37 -15.22
C ASP A 115 -12.92 -10.33 -15.49
N THR A 116 -11.75 -10.14 -14.87
CA THR A 116 -10.64 -11.11 -14.96
C THR A 116 -10.96 -12.40 -14.18
N TYR A 117 -11.88 -12.34 -13.20
CA TYR A 117 -12.22 -13.45 -12.31
C TYR A 117 -13.58 -14.10 -12.60
N SER A 118 -14.46 -13.39 -13.33
CA SER A 118 -15.88 -13.72 -13.51
C SER A 118 -16.18 -15.01 -14.29
N PHE A 119 -15.17 -15.60 -14.94
CA PHE A 119 -15.29 -16.87 -15.68
C PHE A 119 -15.36 -18.11 -14.80
N HIS A 120 -15.01 -18.00 -13.51
CA HIS A 120 -15.01 -19.13 -12.58
C HIS A 120 -16.21 -19.09 -11.62
N GLU A 121 -16.88 -20.22 -11.39
CA GLU A 121 -18.11 -20.29 -10.56
C GLU A 121 -17.89 -19.76 -9.14
N ARG A 122 -16.70 -19.95 -8.58
CA ARG A 122 -16.33 -19.42 -7.25
C ARG A 122 -16.10 -17.92 -7.27
N GLY A 123 -15.53 -17.37 -8.34
CA GLY A 123 -15.34 -15.92 -8.50
C GLY A 123 -16.70 -15.20 -8.48
N LYS A 124 -17.74 -15.80 -9.06
CA LYS A 124 -19.11 -15.26 -9.04
C LYS A 124 -19.74 -15.15 -7.65
N ARG A 125 -19.19 -15.81 -6.63
CA ARG A 125 -19.69 -15.74 -5.24
C ARG A 125 -19.03 -14.63 -4.43
N ILE A 126 -18.01 -13.97 -4.99
CA ILE A 126 -17.33 -12.83 -4.36
C ILE A 126 -18.09 -11.56 -4.71
N SER A 127 -18.41 -10.76 -3.70
CA SER A 127 -18.98 -9.43 -3.90
C SER A 127 -17.86 -8.45 -4.24
N HIS A 128 -17.81 -8.00 -5.49
CA HIS A 128 -16.79 -7.05 -5.95
C HIS A 128 -17.28 -5.59 -5.89
N ARG A 129 -16.44 -4.70 -5.37
CA ARG A 129 -16.51 -3.24 -5.56
C ARG A 129 -15.20 -2.81 -6.17
N TRP A 130 -15.28 -2.17 -7.35
CA TRP A 130 -14.10 -1.79 -8.10
C TRP A 130 -14.32 -0.49 -8.87
N SER A 131 -13.30 0.36 -8.89
CA SER A 131 -13.24 1.60 -9.67
C SER A 131 -11.78 1.93 -9.96
N GLU A 132 -11.42 2.40 -11.16
CA GLU A 132 -10.08 2.94 -11.42
C GLU A 132 -9.92 4.38 -10.87
N GLU A 133 -11.04 5.06 -10.63
CA GLU A 133 -11.08 6.49 -10.31
C GLU A 133 -10.96 6.78 -8.81
N GLU A 134 -11.27 5.79 -7.97
CA GLU A 134 -11.34 5.92 -6.52
C GLU A 134 -10.49 4.84 -5.87
N SER A 135 -9.80 5.17 -4.78
CA SER A 135 -8.96 4.22 -4.06
C SER A 135 -9.79 3.24 -3.22
N ALA A 136 -9.20 2.13 -2.78
CA ALA A 136 -9.88 1.13 -1.96
C ALA A 136 -10.38 1.70 -0.63
N ALA A 137 -9.71 2.68 -0.04
CA ALA A 137 -10.16 3.39 1.15
C ALA A 137 -11.50 4.10 0.93
N PHE A 138 -11.63 4.85 -0.17
CA PHE A 138 -12.86 5.56 -0.47
C PHE A 138 -13.98 4.60 -0.88
N LEU A 139 -13.67 3.60 -1.72
CA LEU A 139 -14.62 2.54 -2.08
C LEU A 139 -15.13 1.77 -0.85
N SER A 140 -14.28 1.56 0.16
CA SER A 140 -14.68 0.93 1.42
C SER A 140 -15.67 1.80 2.21
N LEU A 141 -15.49 3.13 2.21
CA LEU A 141 -16.45 4.04 2.83
C LEU A 141 -17.80 4.02 2.08
N GLU A 142 -17.74 4.09 0.75
CA GLU A 142 -18.90 4.03 -0.13
C GLU A 142 -19.68 2.72 -0.01
N PHE A 143 -18.98 1.60 0.19
CA PHE A 143 -19.60 0.30 0.44
C PHE A 143 -20.55 0.34 1.66
N PHE A 144 -20.20 1.08 2.71
CA PHE A 144 -21.04 1.26 3.89
C PHE A 144 -21.99 2.45 3.82
N ARG A 145 -22.05 3.22 2.72
CA ARG A 145 -22.93 4.39 2.60
C ARG A 145 -24.39 4.06 2.90
N THR A 146 -24.90 2.90 2.48
CA THR A 146 -26.29 2.50 2.74
C THR A 146 -26.61 2.28 4.23
N TRP A 147 -25.59 2.10 5.08
CA TRP A 147 -25.78 1.98 6.51
C TRP A 147 -26.11 3.31 7.20
N THR A 148 -25.83 4.45 6.56
CA THR A 148 -26.20 5.76 7.14
C THR A 148 -27.72 5.90 7.32
N GLU A 149 -28.50 5.21 6.47
CA GLU A 149 -29.96 5.14 6.56
C GLU A 149 -30.45 4.32 7.77
N GLN A 150 -29.58 3.51 8.39
CA GLN A 150 -29.93 2.63 9.51
C GLN A 150 -29.85 3.34 10.87
N GLY A 151 -29.23 4.52 10.95
CA GLY A 151 -29.21 5.31 12.18
C GLY A 151 -28.14 6.40 12.23
N GLU A 152 -28.36 7.40 13.08
CA GLU A 152 -27.49 8.56 13.28
C GLU A 152 -26.05 8.17 13.69
N GLU A 153 -25.87 7.02 14.35
CA GLU A 153 -24.54 6.52 14.71
C GLU A 153 -23.70 6.14 13.47
N TYR A 154 -24.32 5.56 12.45
CA TYR A 154 -23.66 5.18 11.20
C TYR A 154 -23.40 6.39 10.32
N GLU A 155 -24.32 7.35 10.30
CA GLU A 155 -24.15 8.65 9.64
C GLU A 155 -22.95 9.40 10.25
N ARG A 156 -22.89 9.50 11.58
CA ARG A 156 -21.75 10.11 12.29
C ARG A 156 -20.43 9.40 11.98
N LEU A 157 -20.44 8.06 12.00
CA LEU A 157 -19.25 7.27 11.68
C LEU A 157 -18.79 7.51 10.24
N TYR A 158 -19.70 7.49 9.27
CA TYR A 158 -19.42 7.76 7.87
C TYR A 158 -18.77 9.14 7.69
N HIS A 159 -19.37 10.18 8.25
CA HIS A 159 -18.85 11.54 8.16
C HIS A 159 -17.50 11.70 8.86
N SER A 160 -17.26 10.99 9.97
CA SER A 160 -15.96 11.02 10.66
C SER A 160 -14.83 10.50 9.77
N PHE A 161 -15.10 9.49 8.92
CA PHE A 161 -14.11 8.93 8.01
C PHE A 161 -13.98 9.67 6.67
N TYR A 162 -14.95 10.48 6.28
CA TYR A 162 -15.01 11.08 4.95
C TYR A 162 -13.73 11.81 4.55
N ASP A 163 -13.23 12.67 5.43
CA ASP A 163 -12.00 13.42 5.18
C ASP A 163 -10.77 12.53 5.04
N LEU A 164 -10.66 11.48 5.85
CA LEU A 164 -9.56 10.52 5.82
C LEU A 164 -9.60 9.69 4.53
N ALA A 165 -10.76 9.12 4.21
CA ALA A 165 -10.95 8.30 3.01
C ALA A 165 -10.70 9.13 1.73
N LYS A 166 -11.28 10.34 1.66
CA LYS A 166 -11.09 11.23 0.52
C LYS A 166 -9.63 11.67 0.37
N ALA A 167 -8.99 12.13 1.43
CA ALA A 167 -7.58 12.54 1.34
C ALA A 167 -6.65 11.39 0.95
N THR A 168 -6.95 10.18 1.40
CA THR A 168 -6.22 8.96 1.02
C THR A 168 -6.41 8.67 -0.47
N SER A 169 -7.64 8.74 -0.97
CA SER A 169 -7.90 8.56 -2.41
C SER A 169 -7.27 9.65 -3.26
N GLU A 170 -7.32 10.92 -2.84
CA GLU A 170 -6.66 12.02 -3.54
C GLU A 170 -5.16 11.77 -3.68
N TRP A 171 -4.52 11.27 -2.61
CA TRP A 171 -3.11 10.88 -2.59
C TRP A 171 -2.82 9.72 -3.55
N ASP A 172 -3.55 8.62 -3.37
CA ASP A 172 -3.28 7.33 -3.99
C ASP A 172 -3.50 7.34 -5.51
N THR A 173 -4.59 7.95 -5.98
CA THR A 173 -4.89 8.09 -7.41
C THR A 173 -4.10 9.23 -8.08
N PHE A 174 -3.25 9.93 -7.34
CA PHE A 174 -2.51 11.12 -7.77
C PHE A 174 -3.40 12.30 -8.21
N HIS A 175 -4.70 12.30 -7.91
CA HIS A 175 -5.62 13.39 -8.22
C HIS A 175 -5.21 14.72 -7.55
N TRP A 176 -4.55 14.65 -6.38
CA TRP A 176 -4.03 15.81 -5.67
C TRP A 176 -3.11 16.72 -6.50
N LYS A 177 -2.48 16.18 -7.57
CA LYS A 177 -1.62 16.94 -8.49
C LYS A 177 -2.38 17.81 -9.47
N GLN A 178 -3.64 17.48 -9.72
CA GLN A 178 -4.52 18.15 -10.67
C GLN A 178 -5.41 19.21 -10.00
N LEU A 179 -5.45 19.21 -8.66
CA LEU A 179 -6.14 20.21 -7.87
C LEU A 179 -5.58 21.63 -8.13
N GLY A 180 -6.48 22.60 -8.20
CA GLY A 180 -6.15 24.00 -8.47
C GLY A 180 -5.60 24.75 -7.25
N GLU A 181 -5.75 26.07 -7.27
CA GLU A 181 -5.26 26.98 -6.22
C GLU A 181 -6.39 27.55 -5.34
N THR A 182 -7.60 26.99 -5.43
CA THR A 182 -8.68 27.40 -4.53
C THR A 182 -8.36 27.02 -3.07
N LEU A 183 -9.01 27.66 -2.10
CA LEU A 183 -8.82 27.33 -0.69
C LEU A 183 -9.13 25.85 -0.41
N THR A 184 -10.19 25.32 -1.03
CA THR A 184 -10.60 23.92 -0.89
C THR A 184 -9.59 22.97 -1.54
N ASP A 185 -9.11 23.29 -2.74
CA ASP A 185 -8.09 22.50 -3.44
C ASP A 185 -6.79 22.44 -2.64
N THR A 186 -6.36 23.60 -2.13
CA THR A 186 -5.15 23.71 -1.31
C THR A 186 -5.27 22.88 -0.03
N LEU A 187 -6.45 22.87 0.60
CA LEU A 187 -6.72 22.05 1.77
C LEU A 187 -6.64 20.55 1.45
N TRP A 188 -7.27 20.10 0.37
CA TRP A 188 -7.22 18.68 -0.02
C TRP A 188 -5.82 18.24 -0.41
N LYS A 189 -5.07 19.06 -1.13
CA LYS A 189 -3.66 18.84 -1.43
C LYS A 189 -2.84 18.70 -0.14
N LYS A 190 -3.04 19.58 0.83
CA LYS A 190 -2.37 19.50 2.13
C LYS A 190 -2.72 18.22 2.88
N LYS A 191 -3.99 17.82 2.90
CA LYS A 191 -4.44 16.57 3.53
C LYS A 191 -3.81 15.34 2.85
N ALA A 192 -3.83 15.27 1.52
CA ALA A 192 -3.27 14.17 0.75
C ALA A 192 -1.76 13.98 1.02
N LEU A 193 -0.99 15.08 1.02
CA LEU A 193 0.44 15.04 1.36
C LEU A 193 0.66 14.55 2.80
N ALA A 194 -0.15 15.03 3.74
CA ALA A 194 -0.06 14.66 5.15
C ALA A 194 -0.35 13.16 5.39
N ILE A 195 -1.22 12.53 4.61
CA ILE A 195 -1.44 11.07 4.63
C ILE A 195 -0.14 10.34 4.29
N ASN A 196 0.51 10.71 3.19
CA ASN A 196 1.79 10.13 2.80
C ASN A 196 2.86 10.31 3.89
N ALA A 197 3.04 11.55 4.38
CA ALA A 197 4.03 11.81 5.42
C ALA A 197 3.77 10.98 6.69
N ALA A 198 2.50 10.89 7.11
CA ALA A 198 2.13 10.11 8.28
C ALA A 198 2.43 8.62 8.10
N GLU A 199 2.04 8.02 6.98
CA GLU A 199 2.31 6.60 6.70
C GLU A 199 3.82 6.33 6.61
N LYS A 200 4.59 7.16 5.90
CA LYS A 200 6.04 6.98 5.76
C LYS A 200 6.81 7.13 7.07
N LEU A 201 6.41 8.06 7.94
CA LEU A 201 7.12 8.28 9.20
C LEU A 201 6.73 7.27 10.30
N LEU A 202 5.47 6.85 10.33
CA LEU A 202 4.97 5.92 11.35
C LEU A 202 5.16 4.44 10.96
N GLY A 203 5.27 4.16 9.67
CA GLY A 203 5.16 2.81 9.10
C GLY A 203 3.75 2.24 9.26
N SER A 204 3.50 1.10 8.62
CA SER A 204 2.16 0.49 8.51
C SER A 204 1.47 0.28 9.86
N VAL A 205 2.15 -0.31 10.84
CA VAL A 205 1.58 -0.59 12.17
C VAL A 205 1.31 0.69 12.96
N GLY A 206 2.23 1.66 12.91
CA GLY A 206 2.08 2.92 13.62
C GLY A 206 0.96 3.77 13.04
N PHE A 207 0.90 3.86 11.71
CA PHE A 207 -0.16 4.57 10.99
C PHE A 207 -1.53 3.96 11.28
N TYR A 208 -1.66 2.63 11.18
CA TYR A 208 -2.91 1.92 11.47
C TYR A 208 -3.41 2.18 12.89
N ARG A 209 -2.53 2.21 13.89
CA ARG A 209 -2.90 2.56 15.26
C ARG A 209 -3.35 4.01 15.37
N ALA A 210 -2.65 4.94 14.75
CA ALA A 210 -2.96 6.36 14.82
C ALA A 210 -4.36 6.67 14.26
N ILE A 211 -4.74 6.07 13.12
CA ILE A 211 -6.08 6.26 12.52
C ILE A 211 -7.21 5.54 13.28
N GLN A 212 -6.89 4.75 14.30
CA GLN A 212 -7.89 4.12 15.15
C GLN A 212 -8.22 4.93 16.40
N GLU A 213 -7.34 5.86 16.79
CA GLU A 213 -7.52 6.64 17.99
C GLU A 213 -8.72 7.60 17.83
N ASN A 214 -9.60 7.60 18.82
CA ASN A 214 -10.74 8.52 18.90
C ASN A 214 -11.76 8.41 17.74
N ILE A 215 -11.84 7.29 17.02
CA ILE A 215 -12.89 7.08 16.00
C ILE A 215 -14.27 7.35 16.60
N GLY A 216 -15.07 8.17 15.91
CA GLY A 216 -16.44 8.51 16.29
C GLY A 216 -16.58 9.70 17.25
N THR A 217 -15.48 10.36 17.65
CA THR A 217 -15.57 11.67 18.30
C THR A 217 -15.85 12.76 17.27
N GLU A 218 -16.49 13.87 17.69
CA GLU A 218 -16.79 15.01 16.81
C GLU A 218 -15.52 15.64 16.21
N GLN A 219 -14.42 15.63 16.96
CA GLN A 219 -13.14 16.23 16.57
C GLN A 219 -12.20 15.26 15.86
N TYR A 220 -12.58 14.00 15.63
CA TYR A 220 -11.71 12.94 15.09
C TYR A 220 -10.90 13.39 13.86
N SER A 221 -11.57 13.91 12.82
CA SER A 221 -10.88 14.38 11.60
C SER A 221 -9.90 15.53 11.90
N GLN A 222 -10.32 16.51 12.71
CA GLN A 222 -9.49 17.67 13.04
C GLN A 222 -8.25 17.28 13.85
N ASP A 223 -8.42 16.42 14.85
CA ASP A 223 -7.33 15.96 15.70
C ASP A 223 -6.34 15.09 14.92
N LEU A 224 -6.85 14.17 14.10
CA LEU A 224 -6.04 13.28 13.26
C LEU A 224 -5.21 14.08 12.25
N PHE A 225 -5.83 14.97 11.48
CA PHE A 225 -5.10 15.80 10.52
C PHE A 225 -4.19 16.81 11.21
N GLY A 226 -4.57 17.33 12.38
CA GLY A 226 -3.69 18.15 13.22
C GLY A 226 -2.40 17.42 13.61
N TYR A 227 -2.49 16.13 13.92
CA TYR A 227 -1.32 15.27 14.13
C TYR A 227 -0.54 15.02 12.83
N PHE A 228 -1.21 14.68 11.74
CA PHE A 228 -0.56 14.41 10.46
C PHE A 228 0.16 15.63 9.88
N TYR A 229 -0.34 16.85 10.10
CA TYR A 229 0.36 18.06 9.69
C TYR A 229 1.70 18.24 10.44
N ARG A 230 1.78 17.87 11.72
CA ARG A 230 3.07 17.89 12.44
C ARG A 230 4.05 16.85 11.89
N LEU A 231 3.54 15.70 11.45
CA LEU A 231 4.34 14.68 10.77
C LEU A 231 4.79 15.15 9.38
N GLN A 232 3.93 15.86 8.64
CA GLN A 232 4.29 16.50 7.38
C GLN A 232 5.48 17.45 7.54
N ASP A 233 5.43 18.31 8.57
CA ASP A 233 6.53 19.25 8.82
C ASP A 233 7.85 18.49 9.05
N ALA A 234 7.84 17.41 9.84
CA ALA A 234 9.01 16.57 10.05
C ALA A 234 9.48 15.85 8.77
N TYR A 235 8.53 15.36 7.97
CA TYR A 235 8.80 14.71 6.69
C TYR A 235 9.49 15.67 5.71
N ASP A 236 9.02 16.92 5.61
CA ASP A 236 9.56 17.91 4.68
C ASP A 236 11.04 18.24 4.98
N HIS A 237 11.41 18.30 6.26
CA HIS A 237 12.80 18.50 6.66
C HIS A 237 13.71 17.32 6.25
N GLN A 238 13.22 16.09 6.42
CA GLN A 238 13.97 14.90 6.02
C GLN A 238 14.02 14.73 4.50
N PHE A 239 12.91 15.04 3.83
CA PHE A 239 12.78 15.04 2.38
C PHE A 239 13.80 15.96 1.74
N GLN A 240 13.99 17.19 2.25
CA GLN A 240 14.95 18.13 1.69
C GLN A 240 16.38 17.57 1.70
N ASN A 241 16.79 16.94 2.80
CA ASN A 241 18.10 16.29 2.90
C ASN A 241 18.25 15.13 1.91
N ALA A 242 17.21 14.30 1.79
CA ALA A 242 17.19 13.18 0.85
C ALA A 242 17.22 13.67 -0.61
N TYR A 243 16.50 14.75 -0.93
CA TYR A 243 16.48 15.35 -2.26
C TYR A 243 17.84 15.98 -2.63
N ASP A 244 18.49 16.65 -1.68
CA ASP A 244 19.84 17.19 -1.89
C ASP A 244 20.87 16.10 -2.14
N PHE A 245 20.77 14.96 -1.44
CA PHE A 245 21.57 13.78 -1.73
C PHE A 245 21.26 13.20 -3.12
N ALA A 246 19.99 13.08 -3.48
CA ALA A 246 19.56 12.57 -4.78
C ALA A 246 20.11 13.43 -5.94
N LYS A 247 20.08 14.76 -5.83
CA LYS A 247 20.67 15.67 -6.82
C LYS A 247 22.18 15.48 -7.01
N ARG A 248 22.92 15.12 -5.95
CA ARG A 248 24.36 14.88 -6.02
C ARG A 248 24.72 13.49 -6.55
N SER A 249 23.82 12.53 -6.38
CA SER A 249 24.06 11.11 -6.67
C SER A 249 23.45 10.62 -7.97
N VAL A 250 22.49 11.37 -8.54
CA VAL A 250 21.82 10.98 -9.77
C VAL A 250 22.81 10.83 -10.93
N THR A 251 22.74 9.70 -11.61
CA THR A 251 23.49 9.41 -12.82
C THR A 251 22.54 9.25 -13.99
N GLU A 252 23.00 9.57 -15.20
CA GLU A 252 22.19 9.41 -16.39
C GLU A 252 22.50 8.07 -17.08
N TYR A 253 21.44 7.34 -17.42
CA TYR A 253 21.51 6.16 -18.26
C TYR A 253 20.63 6.36 -19.51
N ALA A 254 21.26 6.24 -20.68
CA ALA A 254 20.55 6.30 -21.96
C ALA A 254 19.95 4.92 -22.28
N PHE A 255 18.63 4.84 -22.38
CA PHE A 255 17.92 3.62 -22.76
C PHE A 255 17.04 3.89 -23.98
N ARG A 256 17.49 3.41 -25.15
CA ARG A 256 16.87 3.74 -26.46
C ARG A 256 16.82 5.26 -26.64
N ASN A 257 15.63 5.82 -26.87
CA ASN A 257 15.41 7.26 -27.02
C ASN A 257 15.00 7.94 -25.70
N HIS A 258 15.16 7.26 -24.56
CA HIS A 258 14.76 7.75 -23.25
C HIS A 258 15.96 7.97 -22.33
N ARG A 259 15.86 8.99 -21.48
CA ARG A 259 16.85 9.31 -20.46
C ARG A 259 16.35 8.85 -19.10
N ILE A 260 17.08 7.95 -18.47
CA ILE A 260 16.76 7.42 -17.14
C ILE A 260 17.71 8.04 -16.12
N GLY A 261 17.17 8.75 -15.14
CA GLY A 261 17.93 9.20 -13.96
C GLY A 261 18.03 8.05 -12.96
N VAL A 262 19.23 7.52 -12.72
CA VAL A 262 19.46 6.40 -11.81
C VAL A 262 20.05 6.92 -10.50
N ILE A 263 19.38 6.59 -9.39
CA ILE A 263 19.73 7.06 -8.05
C ILE A 263 19.86 5.85 -7.14
N TYR A 264 20.98 5.73 -6.43
CA TYR A 264 21.23 4.67 -5.46
C TYR A 264 21.24 5.19 -4.03
N GLY A 265 20.65 4.43 -3.10
CA GLY A 265 20.78 4.70 -1.66
C GLY A 265 19.82 5.75 -1.11
N VAL A 266 18.77 6.11 -1.86
CA VAL A 266 17.68 6.94 -1.35
C VAL A 266 16.62 6.05 -0.69
N ASP A 267 16.24 6.42 0.53
CA ASP A 267 15.18 5.77 1.29
C ASP A 267 13.86 5.77 0.49
N VAL A 268 13.18 4.62 0.49
CA VAL A 268 11.90 4.38 -0.20
C VAL A 268 10.84 5.40 0.15
N ASN A 269 10.90 5.94 1.38
CA ASN A 269 9.94 6.90 1.91
C ASN A 269 9.89 8.23 1.15
N TYR A 270 10.96 8.59 0.44
CA TYR A 270 11.06 9.89 -0.25
C TYR A 270 11.07 9.75 -1.79
N GLN A 271 11.12 8.53 -2.32
CA GLN A 271 11.34 8.27 -3.75
C GLN A 271 10.27 8.91 -4.65
N SER A 272 8.99 8.77 -4.29
CA SER A 272 7.89 9.33 -5.09
C SER A 272 7.98 10.86 -5.19
N MET A 273 8.23 11.54 -4.06
CA MET A 273 8.37 12.99 -4.03
C MET A 273 9.64 13.46 -4.75
N ILE A 274 10.76 12.75 -4.57
CA ILE A 274 12.03 13.09 -5.22
C ILE A 274 11.91 13.01 -6.74
N ALA A 275 11.28 11.95 -7.27
CA ALA A 275 11.08 11.82 -8.71
C ALA A 275 10.22 12.96 -9.28
N ASP A 276 9.16 13.35 -8.56
CA ASP A 276 8.30 14.46 -8.98
C ASP A 276 9.09 15.78 -9.09
N TYR A 277 9.93 16.07 -8.11
CA TYR A 277 10.80 17.24 -8.13
C TYR A 277 11.81 17.20 -9.29
N PHE A 278 12.40 16.04 -9.59
CA PHE A 278 13.24 15.88 -10.78
C PHE A 278 12.48 16.10 -12.09
N PHE A 279 11.21 15.69 -12.18
CA PHE A 279 10.40 15.87 -13.37
C PHE A 279 9.95 17.32 -13.60
N LEU A 280 9.84 18.11 -12.52
CA LEU A 280 9.49 19.52 -12.54
C LEU A 280 10.71 20.42 -12.83
N ASP A 281 11.90 20.03 -12.37
CA ASP A 281 13.12 20.80 -12.57
C ASP A 281 13.63 20.68 -14.03
N LYS A 282 13.47 21.76 -14.80
CA LYS A 282 13.85 21.86 -16.21
C LYS A 282 15.34 21.59 -16.48
N LYS A 283 16.20 21.68 -15.45
CA LYS A 283 17.62 21.31 -15.55
C LYS A 283 17.77 19.84 -15.92
N TYR A 284 16.89 18.99 -15.43
CA TYR A 284 16.89 17.57 -15.72
C TYR A 284 15.90 17.26 -16.83
N GLN A 285 16.30 16.38 -17.74
CA GLN A 285 15.53 15.98 -18.90
C GLN A 285 15.35 14.47 -18.89
N PHE A 286 14.94 13.95 -17.73
CA PHE A 286 14.69 12.53 -17.54
C PHE A 286 13.23 12.19 -17.89
N ASP A 287 13.06 11.09 -18.61
CA ASP A 287 11.74 10.49 -18.87
C ASP A 287 11.33 9.53 -17.74
N VAL A 288 12.33 8.96 -17.06
CA VAL A 288 12.17 7.97 -15.99
C VAL A 288 13.18 8.26 -14.88
N ILE A 289 12.76 8.12 -13.63
CA ILE A 289 13.66 8.05 -12.47
C ILE A 289 13.63 6.63 -11.93
N ALA A 290 14.81 6.02 -11.78
CA ALA A 290 14.99 4.68 -11.24
C ALA A 290 15.75 4.77 -9.91
N PHE A 291 15.10 4.35 -8.82
CA PHE A 291 15.72 4.25 -7.51
C PHE A 291 16.16 2.82 -7.25
N VAL A 292 17.47 2.61 -7.18
CA VAL A 292 18.07 1.33 -6.82
C VAL A 292 18.33 1.33 -5.33
N ASN A 293 17.83 0.31 -4.63
CA ASN A 293 18.09 0.18 -3.19
C ASN A 293 19.11 -0.92 -2.87
N ILE A 294 19.54 -0.93 -1.61
CA ILE A 294 20.51 -1.89 -1.08
C ILE A 294 19.99 -3.35 -1.06
N TYR A 295 18.69 -3.55 -1.28
CA TYR A 295 18.06 -4.87 -1.26
C TYR A 295 17.92 -5.50 -2.64
N GLY A 296 18.46 -4.85 -3.68
CA GLY A 296 18.40 -5.35 -5.05
C GLY A 296 17.04 -5.15 -5.71
N THR A 297 16.23 -4.19 -5.24
CA THR A 297 15.01 -3.78 -5.93
C THR A 297 15.20 -2.41 -6.59
N VAL A 298 14.47 -2.20 -7.67
CA VAL A 298 14.42 -0.95 -8.42
C VAL A 298 13.00 -0.43 -8.44
N SER A 299 12.81 0.80 -7.96
CA SER A 299 11.54 1.53 -8.05
C SER A 299 11.62 2.53 -9.21
N PHE A 300 10.73 2.41 -10.17
CA PHE A 300 10.61 3.33 -11.30
C PHE A 300 9.49 4.35 -11.07
N ARG A 301 9.76 5.58 -11.49
CA ARG A 301 8.76 6.63 -11.68
C ARG A 301 8.89 7.11 -13.12
N GLY A 302 7.77 7.22 -13.83
CA GLY A 302 7.72 7.60 -15.24
C GLY A 302 7.06 8.97 -15.44
N LYS A 303 7.49 9.69 -16.48
CA LYS A 303 6.86 10.92 -16.95
C LYS A 303 6.19 10.68 -18.31
N GLY A 304 4.98 11.18 -18.47
CA GLY A 304 4.27 11.20 -19.76
C GLY A 304 3.81 9.83 -20.23
N ASN A 305 4.23 9.43 -21.44
CA ASN A 305 3.75 8.20 -22.10
C ASN A 305 4.68 7.00 -21.98
N PHE A 306 5.80 7.12 -21.26
CA PHE A 306 6.68 5.99 -21.02
C PHE A 306 6.07 5.10 -19.93
N ASP A 307 5.65 3.90 -20.31
CA ASP A 307 5.07 2.92 -19.39
C ASP A 307 6.17 2.19 -18.62
N VAL A 308 6.36 2.55 -17.35
CA VAL A 308 7.36 1.94 -16.48
C VAL A 308 6.94 0.55 -15.97
N SER A 309 5.67 0.15 -16.10
CA SER A 309 5.23 -1.20 -15.71
C SER A 309 5.83 -2.26 -16.62
N ILE A 310 5.84 -2.00 -17.93
CA ILE A 310 6.44 -2.89 -18.94
C ILE A 310 7.96 -2.97 -18.74
N LEU A 311 8.61 -1.86 -18.38
CA LEU A 311 10.04 -1.84 -18.09
C LEU A 311 10.36 -2.70 -16.86
N ALA A 312 9.61 -2.50 -15.78
CA ALA A 312 9.78 -3.25 -14.53
C ALA A 312 9.56 -4.75 -14.73
N GLN A 313 8.51 -5.14 -15.45
CA GLN A 313 8.23 -6.54 -15.75
C GLN A 313 9.37 -7.19 -16.53
N LYS A 314 9.79 -6.59 -17.66
CA LYS A 314 10.86 -7.15 -18.51
C LYS A 314 12.20 -7.23 -17.79
N LEU A 315 12.53 -6.21 -17.00
CA LEU A 315 13.78 -6.21 -16.23
C LEU A 315 13.76 -7.28 -15.12
N GLY A 316 12.64 -7.40 -14.40
CA GLY A 316 12.43 -8.47 -13.43
C GLY A 316 12.60 -9.85 -14.08
N GLU A 317 11.88 -10.11 -15.16
CA GLU A 317 11.93 -11.38 -15.90
C GLU A 317 13.36 -11.70 -16.37
N PHE A 318 14.07 -10.71 -16.93
CA PHE A 318 15.46 -10.88 -17.35
C PHE A 318 16.39 -11.26 -16.18
N CYS A 319 16.14 -10.72 -14.99
CA CYS A 319 16.87 -11.03 -13.77
C CYS A 319 16.38 -12.31 -13.06
N GLY A 320 15.41 -13.04 -13.64
CA GLY A 320 14.84 -14.24 -13.01
C GLY A 320 13.94 -13.93 -11.81
N HIS A 321 13.30 -12.77 -11.82
CA HIS A 321 12.48 -12.24 -10.74
C HIS A 321 11.16 -11.64 -11.28
N SER A 322 10.27 -11.20 -10.40
CA SER A 322 9.03 -10.49 -10.77
C SER A 322 9.22 -8.97 -10.80
N GLY A 323 8.36 -8.30 -11.56
CA GLY A 323 8.23 -6.85 -11.60
C GLY A 323 6.85 -6.45 -12.11
N GLY A 324 6.38 -5.27 -11.72
CA GLY A 324 5.05 -4.77 -12.09
C GLY A 324 4.67 -3.45 -11.39
N GLY A 325 3.44 -2.99 -11.64
CA GLY A 325 2.87 -1.77 -11.07
C GLY A 325 2.05 -0.98 -12.09
N HIS A 326 1.87 0.32 -11.84
CA HIS A 326 1.14 1.24 -12.72
C HIS A 326 2.07 1.86 -13.77
N LYS A 327 1.45 2.38 -14.85
CA LYS A 327 2.13 3.04 -15.98
C LYS A 327 3.21 4.05 -15.55
N ASN A 328 2.98 4.81 -14.49
CA ASN A 328 3.89 5.87 -14.02
C ASN A 328 4.62 5.54 -12.71
N ALA A 329 4.32 4.42 -12.06
CA ALA A 329 4.95 3.99 -10.82
C ALA A 329 4.96 2.46 -10.74
N SER A 330 6.14 1.87 -10.86
CA SER A 330 6.32 0.42 -10.89
C SER A 330 7.61 0.01 -10.21
N GLY A 331 7.76 -1.27 -9.86
CA GLY A 331 8.95 -1.78 -9.22
C GLY A 331 9.29 -3.19 -9.67
N CYS A 332 10.57 -3.56 -9.57
CA CYS A 332 11.02 -4.92 -9.83
C CYS A 332 12.18 -5.29 -8.91
N LYS A 333 12.44 -6.60 -8.79
CA LYS A 333 13.65 -7.11 -8.15
C LYS A 333 14.66 -7.47 -9.23
N ILE A 334 15.89 -7.01 -9.07
CA ILE A 334 17.01 -7.27 -10.01
C ILE A 334 18.10 -8.14 -9.40
N TYR A 335 18.10 -8.31 -8.08
CA TYR A 335 19.10 -9.11 -7.39
C TYR A 335 18.53 -9.73 -6.12
N ASN A 336 19.06 -10.90 -5.73
CA ASN A 336 18.67 -11.54 -4.49
C ASN A 336 19.36 -10.89 -3.29
N ARG A 337 18.56 -10.30 -2.39
CA ARG A 337 19.02 -9.67 -1.14
C ARG A 337 19.96 -10.56 -0.33
N ASP A 338 19.66 -11.85 -0.20
CA ASP A 338 20.45 -12.74 0.65
C ASP A 338 21.86 -12.93 0.09
N ARG A 339 21.97 -13.03 -1.25
CA ARG A 339 23.25 -13.06 -1.94
C ARG A 339 24.04 -11.75 -1.80
N PHE A 340 23.35 -10.60 -1.77
CA PHE A 340 24.03 -9.31 -1.56
C PHE A 340 24.60 -9.21 -0.15
N LYS A 341 23.82 -9.65 0.85
CA LYS A 341 24.25 -9.74 2.24
C LYS A 341 25.46 -10.67 2.38
N GLU A 342 25.42 -11.84 1.76
CA GLU A 342 26.54 -12.80 1.77
C GLU A 342 27.82 -12.17 1.20
N ASN A 343 27.74 -11.56 0.02
CA ASN A 343 28.90 -10.90 -0.60
C ASN A 343 29.50 -9.78 0.27
N LEU A 344 28.66 -8.98 0.94
CA LEU A 344 29.10 -7.92 1.85
C LEU A 344 29.77 -8.48 3.11
N LEU A 345 29.22 -9.56 3.67
CA LEU A 345 29.82 -10.23 4.82
C LEU A 345 31.15 -10.89 4.44
N GLU A 346 31.23 -11.52 3.28
CA GLU A 346 32.45 -12.11 2.74
C GLU A 346 33.55 -11.05 2.59
N LEU A 347 33.26 -9.93 1.92
CA LEU A 347 34.21 -8.81 1.80
C LEU A 347 34.69 -8.29 3.16
N PHE A 348 33.78 -8.19 4.14
CA PHE A 348 34.13 -7.79 5.49
C PHE A 348 35.05 -8.82 6.16
N TYR A 349 34.75 -10.11 6.07
CA TYR A 349 35.57 -11.18 6.66
C TYR A 349 36.95 -11.26 6.01
N GLU A 350 37.03 -11.21 4.68
CA GLU A 350 38.29 -11.16 3.94
C GLU A 350 39.13 -9.95 4.35
N SER A 351 38.50 -8.78 4.48
CA SER A 351 39.17 -7.57 4.93
C SER A 351 39.71 -7.74 6.36
N MET A 352 38.90 -8.26 7.28
CA MET A 352 39.31 -8.52 8.66
C MET A 352 40.43 -9.55 8.75
N ASP A 353 40.40 -10.60 7.94
CA ASP A 353 41.45 -11.62 7.89
C ASP A 353 42.75 -11.06 7.32
N ALA A 354 42.67 -10.17 6.32
CA ALA A 354 43.83 -9.42 5.85
C ALA A 354 44.43 -8.52 6.95
N LEU A 355 43.60 -7.88 7.78
CA LEU A 355 44.06 -7.10 8.94
C LEU A 355 44.61 -7.97 10.07
N LYS A 356 44.20 -9.25 10.21
CA LYS A 356 44.84 -10.18 11.17
C LYS A 356 46.23 -10.61 10.71
N LEU A 357 46.43 -10.72 9.40
CA LEU A 357 47.69 -11.16 8.79
C LEU A 357 48.69 -10.03 8.59
N GLY A 358 48.21 -8.80 8.40
CA GLY A 358 49.02 -7.59 8.54
C GLY A 358 49.18 -7.27 10.02
N ASN A 359 50.40 -7.06 10.52
CA ASN A 359 50.62 -6.63 11.90
C ASN A 359 49.89 -5.29 12.14
N PHE A 360 48.73 -5.37 12.81
CA PHE A 360 48.14 -4.26 13.54
C PHE A 360 48.73 -4.16 14.94
#